data_AF-A0A955SBE5-F1
#
_entry.id   AF-A0A955SBE5-F1
#
_cell.length_a   1.000
_cell.length_b   1.000
_cell.length_c   1.000
_cell.angle_alpha   90.00
_cell.angle_beta   90.00
_cell.angle_gamma   90.00
#
_symmetry.space_group_name_H-M   'P 1'
#
loop_
_entity.id
_entity.type
_entity.pdbx_description
1 polymer ?
#
loop_
_entity_poly.entity_id
_entity_poly.type
_entity_poly.pdbx_seq_one_letter_code
_entity_poly.pdbx_strand_id
1 'polypeptide(L)'
;MCGSGHTHSSRLLRREFLQSVGLGATILSMSGVAPSVLAEAFSKTGKRKPKYLGAFLYTPTSELQKEGYYSWPGSSFDPEGMEKEYRQQFADLSEKMGFELEWEPSPIGRTEQFQQLANRIETAKPDGVLLAAFKKTVWQSHGKDLLEAISPPCVVLAPLGVLLIPSVVELEEEPGACMISSSNPLQDVEMPLRMLGANVLMAESVILNLQGDNREEEIRVPGLNT
;
A
#
# COMPACT_ATOMS: atom_id res chain seq x y z
N MET A 1 27.34 52.41 22.32
CA MET A 1 26.94 51.52 23.45
C MET A 1 26.33 50.28 22.81
N CYS A 2 26.95 49.12 23.03
CA CYS A 2 26.64 47.85 22.35
C CYS A 2 25.56 47.11 23.15
N GLY A 3 24.42 46.79 22.55
CA GLY A 3 23.34 46.02 23.17
C GLY A 3 23.48 44.53 22.83
N SER A 4 23.79 43.70 23.82
CA SER A 4 23.80 42.24 23.69
C SER A 4 22.37 41.70 23.66
N GLY A 5 21.95 41.14 22.52
CA GLY A 5 20.76 40.30 22.42
C GLY A 5 21.12 38.86 22.75
N HIS A 6 20.72 38.38 23.93
CA HIS A 6 20.74 36.96 24.25
C HIS A 6 19.47 36.30 23.69
N THR A 7 19.64 35.54 22.61
CA THR A 7 18.63 34.60 22.11
C THR A 7 18.64 33.33 22.98
N HIS A 8 17.66 33.19 23.86
CA HIS A 8 17.46 31.95 24.61
C HIS A 8 16.72 30.93 23.72
N SER A 9 17.47 29.99 23.15
CA SER A 9 16.92 28.78 22.53
C SER A 9 16.60 27.77 23.62
N SER A 10 15.34 27.69 24.06
CA SER A 10 14.87 26.64 24.97
C SER A 10 14.63 25.35 24.19
N ARG A 11 15.64 24.48 24.14
CA ARG A 11 15.46 23.07 23.79
C ARG A 11 14.68 22.39 24.92
N LEU A 12 13.36 22.30 24.78
CA LEU A 12 12.56 21.46 25.67
C LEU A 12 13.00 20.01 25.52
N LEU A 13 13.58 19.46 26.58
CA LEU A 13 14.01 18.07 26.60
C LEU A 13 12.77 17.17 26.68
N ARG A 14 12.81 16.02 25.99
CA ARG A 14 11.72 15.01 25.92
C ARG A 14 11.12 14.65 27.30
N ARG A 15 11.93 14.73 28.36
CA ARG A 15 11.52 14.48 29.76
C ARG A 15 10.68 15.61 30.35
N GLU A 16 10.96 16.87 30.01
CA GLU A 16 10.18 18.02 30.46
C GLU A 16 8.83 18.08 29.76
N PHE A 17 8.75 17.69 28.48
CA PHE A 17 7.49 17.54 27.76
C PHE A 17 6.59 16.44 28.39
N LEU A 18 7.17 15.29 28.75
CA LEU A 18 6.39 14.24 29.42
C LEU A 18 5.92 14.66 30.82
N GLN A 19 6.72 15.47 31.53
CA GLN A 19 6.33 16.04 32.82
C GLN A 19 5.26 17.13 32.69
N SER A 20 5.30 17.95 31.63
CA SER A 20 4.27 18.97 31.37
C SER A 20 2.95 18.35 30.93
N VAL A 21 2.96 17.27 30.15
CA VAL A 21 1.77 16.47 29.82
C VAL A 21 1.18 15.82 31.08
N GLY A 22 2.04 15.35 32.01
CA GLY A 22 1.61 14.83 33.31
C GLY A 22 0.92 15.87 34.22
N LEU A 23 1.34 17.14 34.17
CA LEU A 23 0.71 18.25 34.89
C LEU A 23 -0.55 18.79 34.19
N GLY A 24 -0.66 18.68 32.86
CA GLY A 24 -1.86 19.03 32.11
C GLY A 24 -3.08 18.17 32.48
N ALA A 25 -2.84 16.90 32.82
CA ALA A 25 -3.90 15.98 33.28
C ALA A 25 -4.53 16.43 34.61
N THR A 26 -3.76 17.06 35.51
CA THR A 26 -4.27 17.60 36.78
C THR A 26 -5.09 18.88 36.62
N ILE A 27 -4.79 19.73 35.63
CA ILE A 27 -5.54 20.99 35.42
C ILE A 27 -6.91 20.73 34.77
N LEU A 28 -7.00 19.77 33.84
CA LEU A 28 -8.27 19.37 33.21
C LEU A 28 -9.24 18.65 34.16
N SER A 29 -8.74 18.14 35.29
CA SER A 29 -9.57 17.57 36.36
C SER A 29 -10.47 18.60 37.04
N MET A 30 -10.16 19.90 36.93
CA MET A 30 -10.99 20.99 37.47
C MET A 30 -12.02 21.52 36.47
N SER A 31 -12.02 21.04 35.22
CA SER A 31 -12.91 21.50 34.15
C SER A 31 -14.17 20.64 33.95
N GLY A 32 -14.37 19.60 34.78
CA GLY A 32 -15.52 18.70 34.68
C GLY A 32 -15.51 17.76 33.46
N VAL A 33 -14.41 17.72 32.69
CA VAL A 33 -14.24 16.74 31.62
C VAL A 33 -13.79 15.43 32.27
N ALA A 34 -14.70 14.47 32.35
CA ALA A 34 -14.41 13.17 32.96
C ALA A 34 -13.22 12.51 32.23
N PRO A 35 -12.26 11.91 32.95
CA PRO A 35 -11.14 11.18 32.37
C PRO A 35 -11.58 10.11 31.35
N SER A 36 -12.80 9.58 31.51
CA SER A 36 -13.42 8.64 30.58
C SER A 36 -13.68 9.25 29.20
N VAL A 37 -14.05 10.52 29.08
CA VAL A 37 -14.32 11.18 27.78
C VAL A 37 -13.02 11.39 26.99
N LEU A 38 -11.93 11.76 27.69
CA LEU A 38 -10.59 11.83 27.09
C LEU A 38 -10.08 10.43 26.76
N ALA A 39 -10.20 9.46 27.67
CA ALA A 39 -9.80 8.09 27.41
C ALA A 39 -10.57 7.47 26.23
N GLU A 40 -11.84 7.81 26.05
CA GLU A 40 -12.68 7.35 24.94
C GLU A 40 -12.36 8.07 23.61
N ALA A 41 -11.95 9.34 23.67
CA ALA A 41 -11.37 10.06 22.54
C ALA A 41 -10.00 9.51 22.11
N PHE A 42 -9.19 9.03 23.06
CA PHE A 42 -7.92 8.35 22.78
C PHE A 42 -8.09 6.86 22.44
N SER A 43 -9.18 6.21 22.88
CA SER A 43 -9.42 4.78 22.68
C SER A 43 -9.99 4.44 21.30
N LYS A 44 -10.47 5.42 20.53
CA LYS A 44 -11.05 5.19 19.19
C LYS A 44 -10.04 5.14 18.05
N THR A 45 -8.74 5.28 18.30
CA THR A 45 -7.73 5.29 17.23
C THR A 45 -7.09 3.92 16.99
N GLY A 46 -7.90 2.88 16.85
CA GLY A 46 -7.45 1.66 16.19
C GLY A 46 -7.30 1.97 14.70
N LYS A 47 -6.07 2.19 14.21
CA LYS A 47 -5.83 2.35 12.77
C LYS A 47 -6.31 1.09 12.04
N ARG A 48 -7.08 1.24 10.97
CA ARG A 48 -7.60 0.07 10.25
C ARG A 48 -6.46 -0.66 9.54
N LYS A 49 -6.65 -1.95 9.30
CA LYS A 49 -5.72 -2.72 8.48
C LYS A 49 -5.84 -2.29 7.01
N PRO A 50 -4.72 -2.06 6.30
CA PRO A 50 -4.73 -1.88 4.86
C PRO A 50 -5.35 -3.10 4.18
N LYS A 51 -6.18 -2.88 3.15
CA LYS A 51 -6.85 -3.91 2.36
C LYS A 51 -6.33 -3.89 0.94
N TYR A 52 -5.76 -5.00 0.50
CA TYR A 52 -5.24 -5.16 -0.84
C TYR A 52 -6.05 -6.18 -1.63
N LEU A 53 -6.18 -5.94 -2.93
CA LEU A 53 -6.69 -6.92 -3.88
C LEU A 53 -5.53 -7.51 -4.68
N GLY A 54 -5.49 -8.83 -4.80
CA GLY A 54 -4.46 -9.56 -5.53
C GLY A 54 -5.01 -10.29 -6.75
N ALA A 55 -4.27 -10.32 -7.85
CA ALA A 55 -4.61 -11.14 -9.01
C ALA A 55 -3.37 -11.79 -9.64
N PHE A 56 -3.53 -13.02 -10.13
CA PHE A 56 -2.52 -13.71 -10.93
C PHE A 56 -2.86 -13.54 -12.42
N LEU A 57 -1.88 -13.11 -13.22
CA LEU A 57 -2.07 -12.80 -14.64
C LEU A 57 -1.39 -13.87 -15.49
N TYR A 58 -2.15 -14.90 -15.86
CA TYR A 58 -1.75 -15.92 -16.82
C TYR A 58 -2.98 -16.68 -17.36
N THR A 59 -2.76 -17.38 -18.47
CA THR A 59 -3.75 -18.31 -19.01
C THR A 59 -3.48 -19.70 -18.42
N PRO A 60 -4.48 -20.38 -17.82
CA PRO A 60 -4.30 -21.71 -17.24
C PRO A 60 -3.66 -22.71 -18.21
N THR A 61 -2.78 -23.56 -17.70
CA THR A 61 -2.05 -24.57 -18.47
C THR A 61 -3.01 -25.50 -19.23
N SER A 62 -4.16 -25.83 -18.63
CA SER A 62 -5.20 -26.65 -19.27
C SER A 62 -5.82 -26.01 -20.52
N GLU A 63 -5.81 -24.69 -20.63
CA GLU A 63 -6.27 -23.97 -21.82
C GLU A 63 -5.16 -23.91 -22.87
N LEU A 64 -3.91 -23.66 -22.44
CA LEU A 64 -2.75 -23.65 -23.35
C LEU A 64 -2.51 -25.01 -24.00
N GLN A 65 -2.78 -26.10 -23.29
CA GLN A 65 -2.74 -27.46 -23.85
C GLN A 65 -3.73 -27.66 -25.00
N LYS A 66 -4.90 -27.02 -24.94
CA LYS A 66 -5.91 -27.09 -26.00
C LYS A 66 -5.53 -26.23 -27.20
N GLU A 67 -4.90 -25.08 -26.96
CA GLU A 67 -4.38 -24.21 -28.01
C GLU A 67 -3.15 -24.80 -28.72
N GLY A 68 -2.44 -25.71 -28.05
CA GLY A 68 -1.25 -26.37 -28.59
C GLY A 68 -0.03 -25.45 -28.71
N TYR A 69 -0.11 -24.24 -28.15
CA TYR A 69 0.96 -23.26 -28.18
C TYR A 69 1.22 -22.67 -26.79
N TYR A 70 2.48 -22.74 -26.38
CA TYR A 70 2.96 -22.11 -25.16
C TYR A 70 3.81 -20.91 -25.56
N SER A 71 3.22 -19.71 -25.45
CA SER A 71 4.01 -18.49 -25.53
C SER A 71 5.01 -18.43 -24.37
N TRP A 72 5.89 -17.44 -24.41
CA TRP A 72 6.77 -17.09 -23.30
C TRP A 72 5.99 -16.97 -21.96
N PRO A 73 6.45 -17.55 -20.83
CA PRO A 73 7.76 -18.16 -20.53
C PRO A 73 7.97 -19.64 -20.95
N GLY A 74 7.11 -20.19 -21.82
CA GLY A 74 7.25 -21.52 -22.39
C GLY A 74 6.56 -22.62 -21.57
N SER A 75 6.56 -23.85 -22.09
CA SER A 75 5.79 -24.97 -21.53
C SER A 75 6.36 -25.60 -20.26
N SER A 76 7.60 -25.28 -19.90
CA SER A 76 8.26 -25.77 -18.68
C SER A 76 8.00 -24.88 -17.47
N PHE A 77 7.39 -23.72 -17.66
CA PHE A 77 7.00 -22.84 -16.57
C PHE A 77 5.72 -23.36 -15.91
N ASP A 78 5.70 -23.43 -14.59
CA ASP A 78 4.58 -23.95 -13.78
C ASP A 78 3.86 -22.79 -13.07
N PRO A 79 2.95 -22.06 -13.74
CA PRO A 79 2.28 -20.91 -13.14
C PRO A 79 1.35 -21.32 -12.01
N GLU A 80 0.68 -22.48 -12.10
CA GLU A 80 -0.21 -22.97 -11.05
C GLU A 80 0.55 -23.35 -9.77
N GLY A 81 1.70 -24.01 -9.90
CA GLY A 81 2.57 -24.33 -8.76
C GLY A 81 3.09 -23.06 -8.07
N MET A 82 3.57 -22.09 -8.85
CA MET A 82 4.01 -20.79 -8.33
C MET A 82 2.88 -20.00 -7.70
N GLU A 83 1.67 -20.01 -8.27
CA GLU A 83 0.49 -19.35 -7.69
C GLU A 83 0.19 -19.93 -6.30
N LYS A 84 0.18 -21.25 -6.17
CA LYS A 84 -0.07 -21.92 -4.89
C LYS A 84 0.97 -21.52 -3.84
N GLU A 85 2.24 -21.48 -4.23
CA GLU A 85 3.33 -21.04 -3.36
C GLU A 85 3.16 -19.59 -2.94
N TYR A 86 2.87 -18.69 -3.89
CA TYR A 86 2.70 -17.26 -3.63
C TYR A 86 1.53 -17.01 -2.69
N ARG A 87 0.37 -17.66 -2.91
CA ARG A 87 -0.80 -17.52 -2.03
C ARG A 87 -0.45 -17.89 -0.58
N GLN A 88 0.29 -18.97 -0.36
CA GLN A 88 0.70 -19.37 0.98
C GLN A 88 1.65 -18.35 1.60
N GLN A 89 2.70 -17.95 0.88
CA GLN A 89 3.69 -17.00 1.41
C GLN A 89 3.09 -15.62 1.68
N PHE A 90 2.13 -15.18 0.85
CA PHE A 90 1.41 -13.94 1.07
C PHE A 90 0.42 -14.01 2.24
N ALA A 91 -0.15 -15.17 2.52
CA ALA A 91 -0.95 -15.35 3.74
C ALA A 91 -0.08 -15.12 4.98
N ASP A 92 1.10 -15.76 5.04
CA ASP A 92 2.05 -15.59 6.14
C ASP A 92 2.56 -14.14 6.24
N LEU A 93 2.84 -13.51 5.08
CA LEU A 93 3.29 -12.11 5.02
C LEU A 93 2.20 -11.13 5.49
N SER A 94 0.95 -11.37 5.13
CA SER A 94 -0.19 -10.54 5.53
C SER A 94 -0.39 -10.54 7.04
N GLU A 95 -0.23 -11.71 7.68
CA GLU A 95 -0.29 -11.84 9.14
C GLU A 95 0.90 -11.12 9.79
N LYS A 96 2.11 -11.34 9.28
CA LYS A 96 3.34 -10.70 9.77
C LYS A 96 3.27 -9.17 9.70
N MET A 97 2.72 -8.62 8.61
CA MET A 97 2.72 -7.18 8.33
C MET A 97 1.43 -6.46 8.73
N GLY A 98 0.36 -7.19 9.07
CA GLY A 98 -0.89 -6.61 9.54
C GLY A 98 -1.76 -5.98 8.44
N PHE A 99 -1.74 -6.51 7.23
CA PHE A 99 -2.67 -6.13 6.15
C PHE A 99 -3.64 -7.28 5.82
N GLU A 100 -4.72 -6.96 5.13
CA GLU A 100 -5.64 -7.92 4.53
C GLU A 100 -5.33 -8.01 3.03
N LEU A 101 -5.24 -9.22 2.50
CA LEU A 101 -5.04 -9.46 1.07
C LEU A 101 -6.04 -10.48 0.58
N GLU A 102 -6.93 -10.03 -0.30
CA GLU A 102 -7.89 -10.90 -0.96
C GLU A 102 -7.42 -11.16 -2.39
N TRP A 103 -7.25 -12.43 -2.73
CA TRP A 103 -6.89 -12.83 -4.08
C TRP A 103 -8.13 -13.12 -4.91
N GLU A 104 -8.08 -12.79 -6.20
CA GLU A 104 -9.00 -13.34 -7.20
C GLU A 104 -9.02 -14.87 -7.12
N PRO A 105 -10.20 -15.51 -7.21
CA PRO A 105 -10.33 -16.96 -7.06
C PRO A 105 -9.75 -17.72 -8.25
N SER A 106 -9.51 -17.06 -9.37
CA SER A 106 -8.99 -17.67 -10.59
C SER A 106 -8.03 -16.72 -11.29
N PRO A 107 -7.04 -17.24 -12.02
CA PRO A 107 -6.12 -16.41 -12.77
C PRO A 107 -6.84 -15.69 -13.92
N ILE A 108 -6.31 -14.51 -14.23
CA ILE A 108 -6.85 -13.59 -15.23
C ILE A 108 -6.02 -13.76 -16.50
N GLY A 109 -6.64 -14.35 -17.53
CA GLY A 109 -6.00 -14.64 -18.80
C GLY A 109 -6.78 -14.15 -20.03
N ARG A 110 -7.99 -13.61 -19.84
CA ARG A 110 -8.89 -13.16 -20.91
C ARG A 110 -9.48 -11.80 -20.63
N THR A 111 -9.81 -11.06 -21.69
CA THR A 111 -10.36 -9.71 -21.64
C THR A 111 -11.57 -9.57 -20.71
N GLU A 112 -12.50 -10.54 -20.70
CA GLU A 112 -13.71 -10.46 -19.87
C GLU A 112 -13.36 -10.51 -18.37
N GLN A 113 -12.34 -11.29 -18.01
CA GLN A 113 -11.87 -11.41 -16.63
C GLN A 113 -11.18 -10.12 -16.17
N PHE A 114 -10.49 -9.42 -17.08
CA PHE A 114 -9.90 -8.10 -16.78
C PHE A 114 -10.96 -7.06 -16.47
N GLN A 115 -12.05 -6.99 -17.25
CA GLN A 115 -13.15 -6.07 -16.99
C GLN A 115 -13.83 -6.37 -15.64
N GLN A 116 -13.99 -7.66 -15.31
CA GLN A 116 -14.52 -8.07 -14.01
C GLN A 116 -13.60 -7.62 -12.86
N LEU A 117 -12.28 -7.78 -13.01
CA LEU A 117 -11.30 -7.32 -12.03
C LEU A 117 -11.35 -5.80 -11.87
N ALA A 118 -11.36 -5.05 -12.97
CA ALA A 118 -11.46 -3.58 -12.93
C ALA A 118 -12.72 -3.10 -12.19
N ASN A 119 -13.89 -3.66 -12.53
CA ASN A 119 -15.14 -3.35 -11.85
C ASN A 119 -15.10 -3.70 -10.36
N ARG A 120 -14.45 -4.82 -10.01
CA ARG A 120 -14.27 -5.22 -8.62
C ARG A 120 -13.40 -4.25 -7.87
N ILE A 121 -12.31 -3.77 -8.47
CA ILE A 121 -11.41 -2.78 -7.86
C ILE A 121 -12.17 -1.46 -7.63
N GLU A 122 -12.94 -1.00 -8.61
CA GLU A 122 -13.77 0.21 -8.48
C GLU A 122 -14.82 0.08 -7.36
N THR A 123 -15.41 -1.10 -7.22
CA THR A 123 -16.45 -1.38 -6.21
C THR A 123 -15.86 -1.56 -4.81
N ALA A 124 -14.79 -2.35 -4.69
CA ALA A 124 -14.17 -2.70 -3.41
C ALA A 124 -13.31 -1.57 -2.85
N LYS A 125 -12.76 -0.71 -3.72
CA LYS A 125 -11.85 0.40 -3.40
C LYS A 125 -10.73 -0.05 -2.45
N PRO A 126 -9.90 -1.03 -2.86
CA PRO A 126 -8.78 -1.46 -2.04
C PRO A 126 -7.77 -0.32 -1.87
N ASP A 127 -6.98 -0.39 -0.81
CA ASP A 127 -5.89 0.56 -0.54
C ASP A 127 -4.68 0.36 -1.46
N GLY A 128 -4.66 -0.74 -2.20
CA GLY A 128 -3.66 -1.04 -3.20
C GLY A 128 -3.94 -2.37 -3.88
N VAL A 129 -3.27 -2.56 -5.02
CA VAL A 129 -3.44 -3.76 -5.85
C VAL A 129 -2.11 -4.48 -6.00
N LEU A 130 -2.15 -5.82 -5.96
CA LEU A 130 -1.01 -6.70 -6.15
C LEU A 130 -1.22 -7.58 -7.39
N LEU A 131 -0.41 -7.40 -8.41
CA LEU A 131 -0.52 -8.15 -9.66
C LEU A 131 0.67 -9.08 -9.82
N ALA A 132 0.43 -10.39 -9.90
CA ALA A 132 1.46 -11.38 -10.20
C ALA A 132 1.45 -11.74 -11.69
N ALA A 133 2.33 -11.13 -12.47
CA ALA A 133 2.43 -11.30 -13.91
C ALA A 133 3.26 -12.54 -14.26
N PHE A 134 2.57 -13.61 -14.66
CA PHE A 134 3.15 -14.93 -14.95
C PHE A 134 3.20 -15.25 -16.45
N LYS A 135 2.61 -14.39 -17.30
CA LYS A 135 2.64 -14.55 -18.76
C LYS A 135 2.78 -13.21 -19.47
N LYS A 136 3.79 -13.09 -20.32
CA LYS A 136 4.11 -11.85 -21.05
C LYS A 136 2.94 -11.37 -21.91
N THR A 137 2.33 -12.25 -22.70
CA THR A 137 1.27 -11.85 -23.64
C THR A 137 0.03 -11.34 -22.92
N VAL A 138 -0.32 -11.96 -21.79
CA VAL A 138 -1.42 -11.49 -20.94
C VAL A 138 -1.14 -10.09 -20.40
N TRP A 139 0.09 -9.84 -19.92
CA TRP A 139 0.51 -8.50 -19.49
C TRP A 139 0.44 -7.49 -20.64
N GLN A 140 0.98 -7.82 -21.81
CA GLN A 140 1.01 -6.92 -22.96
C GLN A 140 -0.39 -6.58 -23.49
N SER A 141 -1.35 -7.48 -23.34
CA SER A 141 -2.71 -7.27 -23.83
C SER A 141 -3.56 -6.42 -22.90
N HIS A 142 -3.30 -6.43 -21.59
CA HIS A 142 -4.24 -5.88 -20.60
C HIS A 142 -3.61 -5.20 -19.38
N GLY A 143 -2.30 -5.31 -19.20
CA GLY A 143 -1.60 -4.78 -18.03
C GLY A 143 -1.74 -3.27 -17.89
N LYS A 144 -1.59 -2.54 -19.00
CA LYS A 144 -1.74 -1.08 -19.02
C LYS A 144 -3.17 -0.62 -18.71
N ASP A 145 -4.14 -1.17 -19.44
CA ASP A 145 -5.56 -0.88 -19.22
C ASP A 145 -5.96 -1.14 -17.76
N LEU A 146 -5.39 -2.18 -17.15
CA LEU A 146 -5.63 -2.50 -15.75
C LEU A 146 -5.01 -1.46 -14.82
N LEU A 147 -3.76 -1.01 -15.05
CA LEU A 147 -3.14 0.06 -14.25
C LEU A 147 -3.90 1.38 -14.34
N GLU A 148 -4.37 1.74 -15.54
CA GLU A 148 -5.21 2.93 -15.75
C GLU A 148 -6.54 2.82 -15.01
N ALA A 149 -7.19 1.64 -15.05
CA ALA A 149 -8.46 1.40 -14.36
C ALA A 149 -8.32 1.39 -12.84
N ILE A 150 -7.19 0.91 -12.31
CA ILE A 150 -6.96 0.81 -10.85
C ILE A 150 -6.85 2.19 -10.22
N SER A 151 -6.23 3.15 -10.93
CA SER A 151 -5.64 4.36 -10.34
C SER A 151 -4.67 3.99 -9.20
N PRO A 152 -3.34 4.18 -9.39
CA PRO A 152 -2.31 3.78 -8.43
C PRO A 152 -2.64 4.13 -6.97
N PRO A 153 -2.36 3.22 -6.03
CA PRO A 153 -1.07 2.52 -5.95
C PRO A 153 -1.12 0.99 -6.21
N CYS A 154 -0.18 0.51 -7.03
CA CYS A 154 -0.13 -0.90 -7.48
C CYS A 154 1.29 -1.48 -7.36
N VAL A 155 1.39 -2.74 -6.96
CA VAL A 155 2.63 -3.53 -6.95
C VAL A 155 2.52 -4.64 -7.98
N VAL A 156 3.48 -4.73 -8.89
CA VAL A 156 3.52 -5.74 -9.95
C VAL A 156 4.70 -6.67 -9.71
N LEU A 157 4.42 -7.93 -9.46
CA LEU A 157 5.41 -8.99 -9.31
C LEU A 157 5.57 -9.73 -10.63
N ALA A 158 6.79 -9.83 -11.12
CA ALA A 158 7.13 -10.69 -12.25
C ALA A 158 8.29 -11.58 -11.86
N PRO A 159 8.17 -12.91 -11.95
CA PRO A 159 9.32 -13.79 -11.84
C PRO A 159 10.37 -13.41 -12.89
N LEU A 160 11.65 -13.53 -12.52
CA LEU A 160 12.76 -13.21 -13.41
C LEU A 160 12.60 -13.91 -14.76
N GLY A 161 12.68 -13.10 -15.83
CA GLY A 161 12.55 -13.59 -17.18
C GLY A 161 11.11 -13.69 -17.70
N VAL A 162 10.05 -13.47 -16.93
CA VAL A 162 8.66 -13.50 -17.47
C VAL A 162 8.33 -12.23 -18.25
N LEU A 163 8.47 -11.07 -17.61
CA LEU A 163 8.32 -9.78 -18.28
C LEU A 163 9.69 -9.35 -18.85
N LEU A 164 9.67 -8.85 -20.09
CA LEU A 164 10.86 -8.42 -20.81
C LEU A 164 10.96 -6.88 -20.83
N ILE A 165 12.11 -6.36 -21.27
CA ILE A 165 12.47 -4.93 -21.24
C ILE A 165 11.32 -3.98 -21.59
N PRO A 166 10.52 -4.18 -22.68
CA PRO A 166 9.45 -3.24 -23.01
C PRO A 166 8.41 -3.06 -21.90
N SER A 167 8.02 -4.15 -21.22
CA SER A 167 7.05 -4.11 -20.13
C SER A 167 7.63 -3.49 -18.85
N VAL A 168 8.95 -3.59 -18.68
CA VAL A 168 9.65 -2.96 -17.54
C VAL A 168 9.69 -1.45 -17.72
N VAL A 169 10.06 -0.98 -18.90
CA VAL A 169 10.10 0.46 -19.24
C VAL A 169 8.71 1.07 -19.12
N GLU A 170 7.69 0.38 -19.64
CA GLU A 170 6.29 0.80 -19.49
C GLU A 170 5.93 0.98 -18.01
N LEU A 171 6.21 -0.01 -17.16
CA LEU A 171 5.92 0.07 -15.72
C LEU A 171 6.72 1.11 -14.95
N GLU A 172 7.94 1.43 -15.40
CA GLU A 172 8.78 2.47 -14.80
C GLU A 172 8.17 3.87 -15.00
N GLU A 173 7.52 4.10 -16.14
CA GLU A 173 6.90 5.38 -16.47
C GLU A 173 5.53 5.58 -15.80
N GLU A 174 4.88 4.50 -15.34
CA GLU A 174 3.56 4.54 -14.72
C GLU A 174 3.61 5.02 -13.26
N PRO A 175 3.16 6.26 -12.95
CA PRO A 175 3.23 6.81 -11.60
C PRO A 175 2.48 5.93 -10.60
N GLY A 176 3.06 5.65 -9.43
CA GLY A 176 2.40 4.88 -8.38
C GLY A 176 2.27 3.37 -8.65
N ALA A 177 2.74 2.87 -9.80
CA ALA A 177 3.06 1.48 -9.98
C ALA A 177 4.49 1.19 -9.47
N CYS A 178 4.69 0.04 -8.85
CA CYS A 178 6.01 -0.45 -8.44
C CYS A 178 6.19 -1.87 -8.96
N MET A 179 7.13 -2.07 -9.88
CA MET A 179 7.46 -3.39 -10.40
C MET A 179 8.60 -4.03 -9.62
N ILE A 180 8.42 -5.31 -9.25
CA ILE A 180 9.44 -6.17 -8.69
C ILE A 180 9.69 -7.31 -9.67
N SER A 181 10.88 -7.32 -10.26
CA SER A 181 11.37 -8.39 -11.13
C SER A 181 12.69 -8.91 -10.60
N SER A 182 12.62 -10.01 -9.86
CA SER A 182 13.79 -10.58 -9.18
C SER A 182 13.75 -12.10 -9.12
N SER A 183 14.85 -12.70 -8.67
CA SER A 183 14.95 -14.15 -8.44
C SER A 183 14.18 -14.57 -7.20
N ASN A 184 13.88 -13.63 -6.30
CA ASN A 184 13.09 -13.86 -5.10
C ASN A 184 12.07 -12.73 -4.90
N PRO A 185 11.02 -12.65 -5.74
CA PRO A 185 10.09 -11.53 -5.72
C PRO A 185 9.41 -11.31 -4.37
N LEU A 186 9.26 -12.37 -3.57
CA LEU A 186 8.56 -12.34 -2.29
C LEU A 186 9.40 -11.74 -1.15
N GLN A 187 10.72 -11.79 -1.22
CA GLN A 187 11.55 -11.02 -0.28
C GLN A 187 11.54 -9.53 -0.65
N ASP A 188 11.52 -9.24 -1.94
CA ASP A 188 11.62 -7.87 -2.44
C ASP A 188 10.29 -7.10 -2.38
N VAL A 189 9.15 -7.80 -2.28
CA VAL A 189 7.81 -7.19 -2.17
C VAL A 189 7.52 -6.58 -0.80
N GLU A 190 8.26 -6.96 0.24
CA GLU A 190 7.98 -6.53 1.62
C GLU A 190 8.05 -5.00 1.75
N MET A 191 9.04 -4.36 1.11
CA MET A 191 9.20 -2.90 1.16
C MET A 191 8.06 -2.16 0.41
N PRO A 192 7.73 -2.48 -0.85
CA PRO A 192 6.57 -1.91 -1.53
C PRO A 192 5.27 -2.04 -0.74
N LEU A 193 4.97 -3.21 -0.16
CA LEU A 193 3.75 -3.40 0.65
C LEU A 193 3.77 -2.59 1.94
N ARG A 194 4.95 -2.40 2.55
CA ARG A 194 5.10 -1.50 3.69
C ARG A 194 4.84 -0.04 3.29
N MET A 195 5.25 0.37 2.09
CA MET A 195 4.97 1.71 1.58
C MET A 195 3.48 1.93 1.30
N LEU A 196 2.77 0.92 0.77
CA LEU A 196 1.30 0.98 0.66
C LEU A 196 0.64 1.14 2.02
N GLY A 197 1.08 0.35 3.01
CA GLY A 197 0.56 0.45 4.37
C GLY A 197 0.84 1.83 4.98
N ALA A 198 2.04 2.37 4.77
CA ALA A 198 2.39 3.71 5.20
C ALA A 198 1.50 4.79 4.56
N ASN A 199 1.15 4.63 3.28
CA ASN A 199 0.22 5.54 2.59
C ASN A 199 -1.14 5.59 3.32
N VAL A 200 -1.73 4.43 3.62
CA VAL A 200 -2.98 4.33 4.38
C VAL A 200 -2.84 5.00 5.75
N LEU A 201 -1.77 4.68 6.47
CA LEU A 201 -1.55 5.21 7.81
C LEU A 201 -1.37 6.73 7.81
N MET A 202 -0.76 7.29 6.76
CA MET A 202 -0.58 8.74 6.58
C MET A 202 -1.90 9.41 6.21
N ALA A 203 -2.68 8.82 5.29
CA ALA A 203 -3.99 9.34 4.88
C ALA A 203 -4.99 9.44 6.06
N GLU A 204 -4.85 8.57 7.06
CA GLU A 204 -5.67 8.59 8.27
C GLU A 204 -5.07 9.42 9.43
N SER A 205 -3.86 9.95 9.27
CA SER A 205 -3.20 10.71 10.32
C SER A 205 -3.55 12.20 10.21
N VAL A 206 -3.73 12.86 11.36
CA VAL A 206 -3.97 14.30 11.44
C VAL A 206 -2.74 14.96 12.07
N ILE A 207 -2.32 16.09 11.50
CA ILE A 207 -1.23 16.91 12.04
C ILE A 207 -1.83 17.97 12.96
N LEU A 208 -1.43 17.96 14.23
CA LEU A 208 -1.79 19.00 15.19
C LEU A 208 -0.72 20.09 15.20
N ASN A 209 -1.04 21.25 14.65
CA ASN A 209 -0.21 22.44 14.78
C ASN A 209 -0.53 23.15 16.10
N LEU A 210 0.44 23.20 17.02
CA LEU A 210 0.33 23.90 18.31
C LEU A 210 0.90 25.33 18.28
N GLN A 211 1.45 25.74 17.15
CA GLN A 211 2.07 27.05 16.97
C GLN A 211 1.04 28.00 16.34
N GLY A 212 0.40 28.82 17.17
CA GLY A 212 -0.56 29.85 16.77
C GLY A 212 -1.60 30.13 17.86
N ASP A 213 -2.25 31.28 17.79
CA ASP A 213 -3.33 31.67 18.71
C ASP A 213 -4.74 31.29 18.18
N ASN A 214 -4.81 30.82 16.94
CA ASN A 214 -6.06 30.47 16.27
C ASN A 214 -6.30 28.95 16.26
N ARG A 215 -7.54 28.55 16.53
CA ARG A 215 -7.99 27.17 16.34
C ARG A 215 -8.68 27.06 14.99
N GLU A 216 -7.93 26.65 13.99
CA GLU A 216 -8.42 26.46 12.62
C GLU A 216 -8.23 25.00 12.21
N GLU A 217 -9.21 24.46 11.48
CA GLU A 217 -9.12 23.13 10.87
C GLU A 217 -8.74 23.33 9.41
N GLU A 218 -7.51 22.97 9.06
CA GLU A 218 -7.01 23.06 7.69
C GLU A 218 -6.94 21.67 7.08
N ILE A 219 -7.59 21.49 5.92
CA ILE A 219 -7.69 20.19 5.24
C ILE A 219 -6.38 19.86 4.51
N ARG A 220 -5.51 20.84 4.24
CA ARG A 220 -4.24 20.66 3.55
C ARG A 220 -3.11 21.33 4.29
N VAL A 221 -1.97 20.66 4.41
CA VAL A 221 -0.78 21.30 4.99
C VAL A 221 0.03 21.99 3.89
N PRO A 222 0.24 23.32 3.96
CA PRO A 222 1.03 24.03 2.96
C PRO A 222 2.44 23.44 2.84
N GLY A 223 2.81 23.02 1.62
CA GLY A 223 4.13 22.44 1.31
C GLY A 223 4.19 20.91 1.31
N LEU A 224 3.15 20.20 1.79
CA LEU A 224 3.06 18.73 1.71
C LEU A 224 2.10 18.22 0.63
N ASN A 225 1.29 19.09 0.00
CA ASN A 225 0.29 18.73 -1.02
C ASN A 225 -0.69 17.61 -0.60
N THR A 226 -0.82 17.35 0.70
CA THR A 226 -1.80 16.46 1.32
C THR A 226 -2.76 17.28 2.16
#